data_AF-A0A3D2FQF3-F1
#
_entry.id   AF-A0A3D2FQF3-F1
#
_cell.length_a   1.000
_cell.length_b   1.000
_cell.length_c   1.000
_cell.angle_alpha   90.00
_cell.angle_beta   90.00
_cell.angle_gamma   90.00
#
_symmetry.space_group_name_H-M   'P 1'
#
loop_
_entity.id
_entity.type
_entity.pdbx_description
1 polymer ?
#
loop_
_entity_poly.entity_id
_entity_poly.type
_entity_poly.pdbx_seq_one_letter_code
_entity_poly.pdbx_strand_id
1 'polypeptide(L)'
;MKQLIVTLSLITSSWAGHPQQSAAAVISAFSDHPTQDRHLTPHLLEIAKHGHELNAIERTQLEAVGFNFDYSLVSRSAALRSEAVGLDKYYDNGIFRFHFTTTGINAVNTADDNNDGIPNYVDSVAVVFNVISNGIHKTQEYLMPPSDGFYSGNRDKGGSDHYDVYIRNLSSRYYGYTQPEEFAQGKGDNERSKTVVEKNAFTSYMVMRNNYKNFPLSELKNIKVTAAHEYFHAIQFGYDGWEMPWLLEASAVWMEEEMYDDINDCYQYMADWFKQPERSLDEDGYHWYGSFIFFEYIAQHMGGTETIRRLFDESVQSNSRERDGSHAALNASLKQQGFSFQQALNGMSIANKIMSSLPTAENYSYDEAESYPVDGPA
;
A
#
# COMPACT_ATOMS: atom_id res chain seq x y z
N MET A 1 46.90 28.21 -0.27
CA MET A 1 45.47 27.88 -0.46
C MET A 1 45.27 26.43 -0.05
N LYS A 2 44.57 26.18 1.05
CA LYS A 2 44.25 24.82 1.53
C LYS A 2 43.03 24.33 0.74
N GLN A 3 43.15 23.20 0.05
CA GLN A 3 42.02 22.54 -0.59
C GLN A 3 41.12 21.96 0.52
N LEU A 4 39.87 22.43 0.58
CA LEU A 4 38.83 21.80 1.36
C LEU A 4 38.44 20.50 0.64
N ILE A 5 38.72 19.37 1.29
CA ILE A 5 38.06 18.11 0.98
C ILE A 5 36.63 18.24 1.52
N VAL A 6 35.67 18.38 0.62
CA VAL A 6 34.25 18.26 0.95
C VAL A 6 33.96 16.77 0.98
N THR A 7 33.90 16.21 2.18
CA THR A 7 33.32 14.88 2.42
C THR A 7 31.83 14.99 2.12
N LEU A 8 31.42 14.46 0.96
CA LEU A 8 30.02 14.29 0.62
C LEU A 8 29.49 13.13 1.49
N SER A 9 28.99 13.44 2.68
CA SER A 9 28.19 12.49 3.43
C SER A 9 26.87 12.30 2.68
N LEU A 10 26.81 11.26 1.85
CA LEU A 10 25.55 10.65 1.46
C LEU A 10 24.89 10.15 2.74
N ILE A 11 24.00 10.95 3.32
CA ILE A 11 23.04 10.45 4.30
C ILE A 11 22.01 9.68 3.48
N THR A 12 22.31 8.41 3.23
CA THR A 12 21.29 7.42 2.90
C THR A 12 20.54 7.14 4.19
N SER A 13 19.58 7.99 4.56
CA SER A 13 18.62 7.64 5.61
C SER A 13 17.63 6.66 5.01
N SER A 14 17.56 5.44 5.56
CA SER A 14 16.47 4.48 5.37
C SER A 14 15.15 5.10 5.86
N TRP A 15 14.01 4.63 5.33
CA TRP A 15 12.74 5.36 5.43
C TRP A 15 11.70 4.69 6.34
N ALA A 16 11.48 3.37 6.34
CA ALA A 16 10.37 2.77 7.11
C ALA A 16 10.72 1.66 8.13
N GLY A 17 12.00 1.27 8.30
CA GLY A 17 12.40 0.19 9.24
C GLY A 17 12.91 0.66 10.60
N HIS A 18 12.73 1.95 10.92
CA HIS A 18 13.14 2.53 12.19
C HIS A 18 12.00 3.37 12.77
N PRO A 19 11.46 3.01 13.95
CA PRO A 19 10.26 3.65 14.47
C PRO A 19 10.44 5.15 14.70
N GLN A 20 11.64 5.63 15.04
CA GLN A 20 11.90 7.06 15.23
C GLN A 20 11.83 7.86 13.92
N GLN A 21 12.30 7.29 12.81
CA GLN A 21 12.22 7.93 11.49
C GLN A 21 10.78 7.93 10.99
N SER A 22 10.08 6.81 11.16
CA SER A 22 8.64 6.72 10.86
C SER A 22 7.82 7.68 11.71
N ALA A 23 8.15 7.85 12.99
CA ALA A 23 7.49 8.83 13.86
C ALA A 23 7.68 10.25 13.32
N ALA A 24 8.92 10.62 12.95
CA ALA A 24 9.22 11.93 12.39
C ALA A 24 8.48 12.18 11.07
N ALA A 25 8.43 11.18 10.17
CA ALA A 25 7.72 11.26 8.90
C ALA A 25 6.21 11.46 9.12
N VAL A 26 5.60 10.66 9.99
CA VAL A 26 4.18 10.70 10.34
C VAL A 26 3.80 12.01 11.03
N ILE A 27 4.59 12.47 12.01
CA ILE A 27 4.34 13.74 12.70
C ILE A 27 4.39 14.88 11.68
N SER A 28 5.38 14.89 10.78
CA SER A 28 5.50 15.90 9.73
C SER A 28 4.30 15.89 8.78
N ALA A 29 3.87 14.70 8.34
CA ALA A 29 2.73 14.50 7.45
C ALA A 29 1.42 15.05 8.03
N PHE A 30 1.20 14.88 9.33
CA PHE A 30 -0.02 15.30 10.02
C PHE A 30 0.06 16.68 10.70
N SER A 31 1.23 17.32 10.72
CA SER A 31 1.43 18.68 11.27
C SER A 31 1.63 19.76 10.21
N ASP A 32 1.28 19.47 8.94
CA ASP A 32 1.49 20.36 7.78
C ASP A 32 2.95 20.83 7.60
N HIS A 33 3.91 20.04 8.05
CA HIS A 33 5.33 20.34 7.88
C HIS A 33 5.88 19.80 6.54
N PRO A 34 6.89 20.45 5.95
CA PRO A 34 7.53 19.92 4.75
C PRO A 34 8.27 18.62 5.07
N THR A 35 7.87 17.52 4.44
CA THR A 35 8.64 16.27 4.37
C THR A 35 9.01 15.95 2.92
N GLN A 36 10.08 15.19 2.71
CA GLN A 36 10.41 14.64 1.39
C GLN A 36 9.72 13.30 1.13
N ASP A 37 9.10 12.70 2.15
CA ASP A 37 8.36 11.45 2.04
C ASP A 37 7.06 11.60 1.24
N ARG A 38 6.72 10.60 0.42
CA ARG A 38 5.51 10.55 -0.40
C ARG A 38 4.57 9.39 -0.08
N HIS A 39 4.99 8.44 0.77
CA HIS A 39 4.31 7.17 1.03
C HIS A 39 4.14 6.96 2.53
N LEU A 40 2.91 7.15 3.01
CA LEU A 40 2.67 7.16 4.45
C LEU A 40 2.41 5.76 5.03
N THR A 41 1.82 4.86 4.24
CA THR A 41 1.43 3.49 4.67
C THR A 41 2.58 2.69 5.32
N PRO A 42 3.81 2.63 4.75
CA PRO A 42 4.95 1.98 5.41
C PRO A 42 5.25 2.52 6.81
N HIS A 43 5.19 3.84 6.98
CA HIS A 43 5.49 4.47 8.25
C HIS A 43 4.37 4.24 9.27
N LEU A 44 3.10 4.27 8.85
CA LEU A 44 1.98 3.96 9.73
C LEU A 44 2.03 2.51 10.20
N LEU A 45 2.44 1.60 9.31
CA LEU A 45 2.68 0.20 9.64
C LEU A 45 3.82 0.03 10.64
N GLU A 46 4.93 0.72 10.44
CA GLU A 46 6.07 0.69 11.37
C GLU A 46 5.67 1.22 12.76
N ILE A 47 4.92 2.31 12.82
CA ILE A 47 4.38 2.82 14.09
C ILE A 47 3.44 1.79 14.72
N ALA A 48 2.57 1.15 13.95
CA ALA A 48 1.67 0.12 14.48
C ALA A 48 2.43 -1.04 15.15
N LYS A 49 3.51 -1.50 14.53
CA LYS A 49 4.35 -2.61 15.02
C LYS A 49 5.23 -2.21 16.21
N HIS A 50 5.89 -1.06 16.11
CA HIS A 50 7.04 -0.70 16.95
C HIS A 50 6.88 0.62 17.72
N GLY A 51 5.73 1.30 17.62
CA GLY A 51 5.50 2.57 18.30
C GLY A 51 5.67 2.50 19.82
N HIS A 52 5.40 1.34 20.43
CA HIS A 52 5.63 1.08 21.86
C HIS A 52 7.10 1.09 22.28
N GLU A 53 8.04 1.13 21.35
CA GLU A 53 9.49 1.22 21.60
C GLU A 53 9.99 2.66 21.63
N LEU A 54 9.17 3.61 21.16
CA LEU A 54 9.51 5.04 21.11
C LEU A 54 9.70 5.63 22.51
N ASN A 55 10.47 6.71 22.59
CA ASN A 55 10.66 7.43 23.85
C ASN A 55 9.44 8.31 24.19
N ALA A 56 9.38 8.82 25.42
CA ALA A 56 8.23 9.60 25.89
C ALA A 56 7.94 10.87 25.06
N ILE A 57 8.98 11.51 24.51
CA ILE A 57 8.82 12.72 23.69
C ILE A 57 8.13 12.36 22.37
N GLU A 58 8.64 11.34 21.69
CA GLU A 58 8.08 10.86 20.42
C GLU A 58 6.63 10.39 20.58
N ARG A 59 6.33 9.65 21.66
CA ARG A 59 4.94 9.23 21.97
C ARG A 59 4.02 10.43 22.17
N THR A 60 4.44 11.42 22.98
CA THR A 60 3.64 12.64 23.21
C THR A 60 3.36 13.38 21.89
N GLN A 61 4.33 13.41 20.97
CA GLN A 61 4.16 14.05 19.67
C GLN A 61 3.20 13.26 18.76
N LEU A 62 3.25 11.93 18.79
CA LEU A 62 2.31 11.06 18.06
C LEU A 62 0.89 11.17 18.63
N GLU A 63 0.74 11.18 19.96
CA GLU A 63 -0.55 11.42 20.62
C GLU A 63 -1.15 12.77 20.23
N ALA A 64 -0.31 13.83 20.15
CA ALA A 64 -0.74 15.16 19.74
C ALA A 64 -1.29 15.21 18.31
N VAL A 65 -0.87 14.30 17.43
CA VAL A 65 -1.45 14.19 16.08
C VAL A 65 -2.56 13.14 16.01
N GLY A 66 -2.89 12.42 17.08
CA GLY A 66 -4.05 11.52 17.16
C GLY A 66 -3.75 10.02 17.23
N PHE A 67 -2.51 9.62 17.53
CA PHE A 67 -2.19 8.21 17.82
C PHE A 67 -2.59 7.82 19.23
N ASN A 68 -2.89 6.53 19.40
CA ASN A 68 -3.29 5.91 20.64
C ASN A 68 -2.35 4.74 20.97
N PHE A 69 -1.88 4.71 22.22
CA PHE A 69 -0.95 3.72 22.77
C PHE A 69 -1.63 2.76 23.78
N ASP A 70 -2.95 2.75 23.87
CA ASP A 70 -3.67 1.88 24.82
C ASP A 70 -3.86 0.43 24.31
N TYR A 71 -3.55 0.18 23.04
CA TYR A 71 -3.73 -1.12 22.37
C TYR A 71 -2.40 -1.78 22.02
N SER A 72 -2.44 -3.07 21.65
CA SER A 72 -1.23 -3.82 21.29
C SER A 72 -0.54 -3.26 20.05
N LEU A 73 -1.31 -2.74 19.10
CA LEU A 73 -0.80 -2.00 17.94
C LEU A 73 -1.05 -0.51 18.17
N VAL A 74 -0.06 0.32 17.85
CA VAL A 74 -0.19 1.79 17.95
C VAL A 74 -0.87 2.31 16.70
N SER A 75 -2.07 2.85 16.82
CA SER A 75 -2.81 3.33 15.65
C SER A 75 -3.49 4.65 15.95
N ARG A 76 -4.11 5.24 14.92
CA ARG A 76 -4.94 6.44 15.06
C ARG A 76 -6.39 6.11 15.42
N SER A 77 -6.60 4.90 15.95
CA SER A 77 -7.90 4.42 16.44
C SER A 77 -8.13 4.90 17.86
N ALA A 78 -9.28 5.54 18.09
CA ALA A 78 -9.72 5.94 19.42
C ALA A 78 -11.26 5.81 19.50
N ALA A 79 -11.88 6.46 20.48
CA ALA A 79 -13.34 6.57 20.56
C ALA A 79 -13.96 7.31 19.35
N LEU A 80 -13.12 8.04 18.60
CA LEU A 80 -13.37 8.57 17.27
C LEU A 80 -12.06 8.43 16.51
N ARG A 81 -12.07 7.82 15.32
CA ARG A 81 -10.88 7.79 14.46
C ARG A 81 -10.51 9.22 14.07
N SER A 82 -9.22 9.53 14.06
CA SER A 82 -8.73 10.88 13.69
C SER A 82 -9.17 11.30 12.28
N GLU A 83 -9.41 10.31 11.43
CA GLU A 83 -9.83 10.38 10.03
C GLU A 83 -11.30 10.76 9.87
N ALA A 84 -12.13 10.47 10.88
CA ALA A 84 -13.54 10.84 10.91
C ALA A 84 -13.76 12.31 11.33
N VAL A 85 -12.78 12.96 11.97
CA VAL A 85 -12.96 14.31 12.53
C VAL A 85 -13.31 15.33 11.44
N GLY A 86 -14.47 15.99 11.58
CA GLY A 86 -14.94 16.99 10.61
C GLY A 86 -15.52 16.41 9.32
N LEU A 87 -15.80 15.11 9.28
CA LEU A 87 -16.63 14.48 8.26
C LEU A 87 -18.03 14.23 8.86
N ASP A 88 -19.08 14.61 8.13
CA ASP A 88 -20.47 14.64 8.62
C ASP A 88 -21.44 13.83 7.76
N LYS A 89 -20.95 13.21 6.68
CA LYS A 89 -21.72 12.41 5.73
C LYS A 89 -21.04 11.07 5.49
N TYR A 90 -21.84 10.08 5.12
CA TYR A 90 -21.34 8.81 4.63
C TYR A 90 -22.17 8.31 3.44
N TYR A 91 -21.57 7.44 2.64
CA TYR A 91 -22.22 6.71 1.56
C TYR A 91 -21.80 5.24 1.62
N ASP A 92 -22.78 4.35 1.78
CA ASP A 92 -22.54 2.91 1.78
C ASP A 92 -22.74 2.38 0.36
N ASN A 93 -21.72 1.76 -0.21
CA ASN A 93 -21.80 1.15 -1.53
C ASN A 93 -20.91 -0.09 -1.63
N GLY A 94 -21.50 -1.22 -2.02
CA GLY A 94 -20.81 -2.50 -2.03
C GLY A 94 -20.40 -2.94 -0.62
N ILE A 95 -19.13 -3.24 -0.42
CA ILE A 95 -18.56 -3.59 0.90
C ILE A 95 -17.99 -2.38 1.64
N PHE A 96 -18.10 -1.19 1.06
CA PHE A 96 -17.41 0.02 1.53
C PHE A 96 -18.38 1.02 2.14
N ARG A 97 -17.86 1.78 3.12
CA ARG A 97 -18.45 3.01 3.62
C ARG A 97 -17.52 4.18 3.34
N PHE A 98 -17.99 5.13 2.55
CA PHE A 98 -17.24 6.35 2.21
C PHE A 98 -17.65 7.48 3.15
N HIS A 99 -16.75 7.93 4.02
CA HIS A 99 -16.97 9.09 4.89
C HIS A 99 -16.49 10.36 4.21
N PHE A 100 -17.30 11.42 4.23
CA PHE A 100 -16.94 12.68 3.58
C PHE A 100 -17.66 13.88 4.22
N THR A 101 -17.33 15.08 3.74
CA THR A 101 -18.11 16.29 4.01
C THR A 101 -18.19 17.14 2.74
N THR A 102 -19.15 18.05 2.70
CA THR A 102 -19.28 19.07 1.64
C THR A 102 -18.91 20.47 2.14
N THR A 103 -18.32 20.59 3.33
CA THR A 103 -17.98 21.88 3.95
C THR A 103 -16.59 21.87 4.58
N GLY A 104 -16.02 23.05 4.79
CA GLY A 104 -14.69 23.19 5.40
C GLY A 104 -13.54 22.68 4.52
N ILE A 105 -12.38 22.46 5.14
CA ILE A 105 -11.15 22.07 4.43
C ILE A 105 -11.23 20.67 3.82
N ASN A 106 -12.00 19.76 4.44
CA ASN A 106 -12.15 18.38 4.01
C ASN A 106 -13.23 18.20 2.91
N ALA A 107 -13.87 19.29 2.47
CA ALA A 107 -14.98 19.23 1.53
C ALA A 107 -14.57 18.56 0.20
N VAL A 108 -15.41 17.64 -0.29
CA VAL A 108 -15.41 17.25 -1.70
C VAL A 108 -16.15 18.31 -2.54
N ASN A 109 -15.95 18.30 -3.86
CA ASN A 109 -16.76 19.09 -4.78
C ASN A 109 -18.24 18.70 -4.64
N THR A 110 -19.15 19.67 -4.55
CA THR A 110 -20.58 19.44 -4.31
C THR A 110 -21.42 19.23 -5.58
N ALA A 111 -20.79 19.17 -6.76
CA ALA A 111 -21.50 18.84 -7.99
C ALA A 111 -22.14 17.44 -7.88
N ASP A 112 -23.41 17.36 -8.23
CA ASP A 112 -24.26 16.16 -8.19
C ASP A 112 -25.17 16.25 -9.43
N ASP A 113 -24.73 15.61 -10.51
CA ASP A 113 -25.37 15.76 -11.82
C ASP A 113 -26.63 14.89 -11.94
N ASN A 114 -26.69 13.78 -11.20
CA ASN A 114 -27.80 12.83 -11.20
C ASN A 114 -28.89 13.18 -10.14
N ASN A 115 -28.59 14.12 -9.22
CA ASN A 115 -29.43 14.57 -8.11
C ASN A 115 -29.83 13.45 -7.13
N ASP A 116 -28.95 12.48 -6.89
CA ASP A 116 -29.18 11.41 -5.91
C ASP A 116 -28.74 11.79 -4.47
N GLY A 117 -28.15 12.98 -4.30
CA GLY A 117 -27.68 13.50 -3.02
C GLY A 117 -26.24 13.12 -2.69
N ILE A 118 -25.56 12.36 -3.55
CA ILE A 118 -24.15 12.01 -3.44
C ILE A 118 -23.35 12.83 -4.46
N PRO A 119 -22.27 13.51 -4.05
CA PRO A 119 -21.48 14.26 -5.01
C PRO A 119 -20.80 13.35 -6.04
N ASN A 120 -20.70 13.80 -7.30
CA ASN A 120 -20.10 13.06 -8.42
C ASN A 120 -18.69 12.52 -8.10
N TYR A 121 -17.92 13.25 -7.28
CA TYR A 121 -16.61 12.81 -6.81
C TYR A 121 -16.70 11.53 -5.96
N VAL A 122 -17.63 11.51 -5.00
CA VAL A 122 -17.86 10.37 -4.10
C VAL A 122 -18.41 9.18 -4.88
N ASP A 123 -19.31 9.41 -5.84
CA ASP A 123 -19.77 8.39 -6.77
C ASP A 123 -18.62 7.76 -7.56
N SER A 124 -17.73 8.61 -8.10
CA SER A 124 -16.57 8.14 -8.88
C SER A 124 -15.64 7.29 -8.04
N VAL A 125 -15.35 7.71 -6.79
CA VAL A 125 -14.58 6.91 -5.83
C VAL A 125 -15.30 5.58 -5.56
N ALA A 126 -16.58 5.61 -5.23
CA ALA A 126 -17.34 4.39 -4.92
C ALA A 126 -17.36 3.39 -6.10
N VAL A 127 -17.55 3.86 -7.33
CA VAL A 127 -17.50 3.01 -8.53
C VAL A 127 -16.13 2.36 -8.69
N VAL A 128 -15.04 3.15 -8.56
CA VAL A 128 -13.66 2.64 -8.65
C VAL A 128 -13.39 1.55 -7.62
N PHE A 129 -13.76 1.78 -6.35
CA PHE A 129 -13.58 0.80 -5.27
C PHE A 129 -14.33 -0.50 -5.53
N ASN A 130 -15.55 -0.44 -6.07
CA ASN A 130 -16.28 -1.65 -6.44
C ASN A 130 -15.66 -2.40 -7.60
N VAL A 131 -15.12 -1.70 -8.61
CA VAL A 131 -14.39 -2.35 -9.72
C VAL A 131 -13.18 -3.08 -9.17
N ILE A 132 -12.36 -2.43 -8.33
CA ILE A 132 -11.16 -3.02 -7.73
C ILE A 132 -11.50 -4.21 -6.85
N SER A 133 -12.45 -4.05 -5.92
CA SER A 133 -12.88 -5.13 -5.03
C SER A 133 -13.42 -6.34 -5.80
N ASN A 134 -14.18 -6.12 -6.87
CA ASN A 134 -14.63 -7.21 -7.74
C ASN A 134 -13.47 -7.89 -8.46
N GLY A 135 -12.53 -7.13 -9.05
CA GLY A 135 -11.36 -7.71 -9.72
C GLY A 135 -10.51 -8.55 -8.77
N ILE A 136 -10.13 -7.96 -7.63
CA ILE A 136 -9.24 -8.60 -6.67
C ILE A 136 -9.89 -9.84 -6.01
N HIS A 137 -11.16 -9.78 -5.61
CA HIS A 137 -11.77 -10.90 -4.89
C HIS A 137 -12.48 -11.93 -5.77
N LYS A 138 -13.08 -11.52 -6.89
CA LYS A 138 -13.85 -12.43 -7.76
C LYS A 138 -13.04 -12.97 -8.92
N THR A 139 -12.05 -12.22 -9.42
CA THR A 139 -11.20 -12.67 -10.53
C THR A 139 -9.88 -13.22 -10.02
N GLN A 140 -9.21 -12.50 -9.12
CA GLN A 140 -7.91 -12.89 -8.59
C GLN A 140 -7.98 -13.67 -7.26
N GLU A 141 -9.18 -13.88 -6.71
CA GLU A 141 -9.44 -14.75 -5.55
C GLU A 141 -8.67 -14.41 -4.26
N TYR A 142 -8.21 -13.17 -4.09
CA TYR A 142 -7.65 -12.71 -2.81
C TYR A 142 -8.73 -12.67 -1.72
N LEU A 143 -8.31 -12.88 -0.47
CA LEU A 143 -9.19 -12.72 0.68
C LEU A 143 -9.64 -11.26 0.86
N MET A 144 -10.85 -11.07 1.37
CA MET A 144 -11.29 -9.76 1.85
C MET A 144 -10.48 -9.34 3.09
N PRO A 145 -10.25 -8.03 3.29
CA PRO A 145 -9.62 -7.54 4.50
C PRO A 145 -10.46 -7.89 5.75
N PRO A 146 -9.83 -8.03 6.93
CA PRO A 146 -10.54 -8.30 8.18
C PRO A 146 -11.53 -7.17 8.51
N SER A 147 -12.69 -7.54 9.02
CA SER A 147 -13.70 -6.58 9.49
C SER A 147 -13.35 -6.05 10.89
N ASP A 148 -13.62 -4.77 11.12
CA ASP A 148 -13.60 -4.12 12.42
C ASP A 148 -14.91 -4.33 13.23
N GLY A 149 -15.88 -5.06 12.68
CA GLY A 149 -17.20 -5.26 13.29
C GLY A 149 -17.17 -5.91 14.68
N PHE A 150 -16.08 -6.62 15.02
CA PHE A 150 -15.85 -7.26 16.32
C PHE A 150 -15.37 -6.28 17.41
N TYR A 151 -15.03 -5.03 17.05
CA TYR A 151 -14.59 -4.04 18.02
C TYR A 151 -15.64 -3.88 19.11
N SER A 152 -15.20 -4.01 20.36
CA SER A 152 -16.07 -3.94 21.54
C SER A 152 -15.90 -2.62 22.28
N GLY A 153 -16.93 -2.21 23.01
CA GLY A 153 -16.90 -0.99 23.82
C GLY A 153 -17.09 0.29 23.01
N ASN A 154 -16.34 1.33 23.36
CA ASN A 154 -16.48 2.68 22.80
C ASN A 154 -15.55 2.96 21.62
N ARG A 155 -14.89 1.94 21.05
CA ARG A 155 -13.98 2.13 19.92
C ARG A 155 -14.78 2.43 18.66
N ASP A 156 -14.34 3.43 17.91
CA ASP A 156 -14.95 3.77 16.62
C ASP A 156 -14.65 2.68 15.57
N LYS A 157 -15.70 2.27 14.86
CA LYS A 157 -15.69 1.28 13.76
C LYS A 157 -16.37 1.81 12.50
N GLY A 158 -16.32 3.13 12.31
CA GLY A 158 -16.96 3.81 11.18
C GLY A 158 -18.49 3.72 11.18
N GLY A 159 -19.10 3.21 12.25
CA GLY A 159 -20.53 3.08 12.43
C GLY A 159 -21.20 1.90 11.71
N SER A 160 -20.45 0.96 11.12
CA SER A 160 -20.99 -0.29 10.56
C SER A 160 -19.93 -1.39 10.51
N ASP A 161 -20.14 -2.45 9.73
CA ASP A 161 -19.14 -3.50 9.48
C ASP A 161 -18.58 -3.43 8.04
N HIS A 162 -18.87 -2.34 7.29
CA HIS A 162 -18.28 -2.05 5.98
C HIS A 162 -16.83 -1.62 6.13
N TYR A 163 -16.01 -1.81 5.10
CA TYR A 163 -14.64 -1.30 5.08
C TYR A 163 -14.66 0.23 4.93
N ASP A 164 -14.05 0.95 5.87
CA ASP A 164 -14.10 2.40 5.93
C ASP A 164 -13.08 3.08 5.00
N VAL A 165 -13.59 4.01 4.20
CA VAL A 165 -12.81 4.89 3.32
C VAL A 165 -13.10 6.34 3.70
N TYR A 166 -12.11 7.03 4.26
CA TYR A 166 -12.25 8.43 4.65
C TYR A 166 -11.77 9.35 3.52
N ILE A 167 -12.68 10.15 2.94
CA ILE A 167 -12.36 11.12 1.88
C ILE A 167 -12.14 12.49 2.53
N ARG A 168 -10.90 12.97 2.53
CA ARG A 168 -10.54 14.22 3.23
C ARG A 168 -9.36 14.96 2.62
N ASN A 169 -9.09 16.17 3.11
CA ASN A 169 -7.92 16.90 2.66
C ASN A 169 -6.65 16.29 3.24
N LEU A 170 -5.68 16.02 2.36
CA LEU A 170 -4.35 15.53 2.71
C LEU A 170 -3.28 16.58 2.37
N SER A 171 -2.12 16.56 3.04
CA SER A 171 -0.97 17.40 2.65
C SER A 171 -0.59 17.12 1.20
N SER A 172 -0.38 18.14 0.36
CA SER A 172 -0.39 18.09 -1.12
C SER A 172 0.48 17.05 -1.84
N ARG A 173 1.31 16.31 -1.12
CA ARG A 173 2.18 15.24 -1.62
C ARG A 173 1.57 13.84 -1.59
N TYR A 174 0.56 13.60 -0.74
CA TYR A 174 0.00 12.26 -0.52
C TYR A 174 -1.21 12.00 -1.42
N TYR A 175 -1.24 10.83 -2.04
CA TYR A 175 -2.36 10.36 -2.85
C TYR A 175 -3.48 9.79 -1.97
N GLY A 176 -3.10 8.87 -1.08
CA GLY A 176 -3.91 8.24 -0.07
C GLY A 176 -2.99 7.56 0.96
N TYR A 177 -3.57 6.80 1.88
CA TYR A 177 -2.84 5.88 2.74
C TYR A 177 -3.78 4.86 3.40
N THR A 178 -3.20 3.77 3.87
CA THR A 178 -3.88 2.72 4.64
C THR A 178 -3.34 2.71 6.06
N GLN A 179 -4.23 2.73 7.05
CA GLN A 179 -3.89 2.81 8.46
C GLN A 179 -4.23 1.48 9.15
N PRO A 180 -3.23 0.72 9.61
CA PRO A 180 -3.45 -0.44 10.45
C PRO A 180 -4.08 -0.04 11.79
N GLU A 181 -4.91 -0.91 12.35
CA GLU A 181 -5.69 -0.59 13.55
C GLU A 181 -5.42 -1.55 14.73
N GLU A 182 -5.73 -2.83 14.56
CA GLU A 182 -5.56 -3.87 15.57
C GLU A 182 -5.47 -5.26 14.92
N PHE A 183 -4.95 -6.24 15.66
CA PHE A 183 -5.00 -7.64 15.27
C PHE A 183 -6.44 -8.08 14.96
N ALA A 184 -6.63 -8.70 13.80
CA ALA A 184 -7.91 -9.24 13.35
C ALA A 184 -8.49 -10.18 14.41
N GLN A 185 -9.78 -9.99 14.71
CA GLN A 185 -10.51 -10.74 15.74
C GLN A 185 -9.84 -10.73 17.14
N GLY A 186 -8.96 -9.76 17.41
CA GLY A 186 -8.16 -9.67 18.64
C GLY A 186 -7.06 -10.73 18.77
N LYS A 187 -6.83 -11.55 17.74
CA LYS A 187 -5.88 -12.68 17.76
C LYS A 187 -5.00 -12.80 16.52
N GLY A 188 -5.19 -11.95 15.51
CA GLY A 188 -4.40 -11.93 14.28
C GLY A 188 -4.85 -12.92 13.22
N ASP A 189 -6.10 -13.39 13.30
CA ASP A 189 -6.69 -14.41 12.42
C ASP A 189 -7.84 -13.75 11.64
N ASN A 190 -7.77 -13.76 10.31
CA ASN A 190 -8.73 -13.06 9.45
C ASN A 190 -10.00 -13.90 9.30
N GLU A 191 -11.14 -13.40 9.78
CA GLU A 191 -12.41 -14.14 9.74
C GLU A 191 -12.97 -14.36 8.33
N ARG A 192 -12.38 -13.70 7.32
CA ARG A 192 -12.71 -13.88 5.90
C ARG A 192 -11.94 -15.04 5.28
N SER A 193 -10.89 -15.51 5.94
CA SER A 193 -10.11 -16.67 5.52
C SER A 193 -10.86 -17.97 5.76
N LYS A 194 -10.79 -18.88 4.78
CA LYS A 194 -11.36 -20.24 4.88
C LYS A 194 -10.31 -21.33 4.69
N THR A 195 -9.17 -20.97 4.12
CA THR A 195 -8.15 -21.89 3.59
C THR A 195 -6.86 -21.82 4.37
N VAL A 196 -6.58 -20.68 5.00
CA VAL A 196 -5.39 -20.47 5.85
C VAL A 196 -5.82 -19.93 7.21
N VAL A 197 -4.90 -19.95 8.18
CA VAL A 197 -5.10 -19.36 9.51
C VAL A 197 -3.97 -18.38 9.71
N GLU A 198 -4.29 -17.10 9.65
CA GLU A 198 -3.34 -16.03 9.85
C GLU A 198 -2.97 -15.93 11.35
N LYS A 199 -1.74 -15.50 11.63
CA LYS A 199 -1.27 -15.20 12.99
C LYS A 199 -1.12 -13.70 13.24
N ASN A 200 -0.99 -12.96 12.16
CA ASN A 200 -0.54 -11.57 12.15
C ASN A 200 -1.46 -10.68 11.31
N ALA A 201 -2.69 -11.12 10.99
CA ALA A 201 -3.62 -10.30 10.23
C ALA A 201 -4.03 -9.05 11.03
N PHE A 202 -4.06 -7.89 10.38
CA PHE A 202 -4.52 -6.62 10.95
C PHE A 202 -5.80 -6.15 10.28
N THR A 203 -6.70 -5.59 11.08
CA THR A 203 -7.74 -4.67 10.61
C THR A 203 -7.11 -3.36 10.15
N SER A 204 -7.76 -2.69 9.22
CA SER A 204 -7.35 -1.38 8.71
C SER A 204 -8.54 -0.58 8.20
N TYR A 205 -8.33 0.72 8.02
CA TYR A 205 -9.13 1.58 7.16
C TYR A 205 -8.21 2.34 6.21
N MET A 206 -8.81 3.01 5.24
CA MET A 206 -8.09 3.71 4.20
C MET A 206 -8.54 5.17 4.09
N VAL A 207 -7.66 6.02 3.60
CA VAL A 207 -7.91 7.45 3.40
C VAL A 207 -7.60 7.83 1.96
N MET A 208 -8.57 8.49 1.32
CA MET A 208 -8.43 9.09 -0.01
C MET A 208 -8.40 10.60 0.12
N ARG A 209 -7.66 11.26 -0.75
CA ARG A 209 -7.75 12.71 -0.89
C ARG A 209 -9.15 13.13 -1.34
N ASN A 210 -9.60 14.33 -0.99
CA ASN A 210 -10.88 14.92 -1.38
C ASN A 210 -10.91 15.62 -2.76
N ASN A 211 -9.75 15.72 -3.44
CA ASN A 211 -9.59 16.17 -4.84
C ASN A 211 -8.14 15.93 -5.28
N TYR A 212 -7.84 15.74 -6.56
CA TYR A 212 -6.45 15.54 -7.02
C TYR A 212 -5.88 16.73 -7.80
N LYS A 213 -6.18 17.95 -7.35
CA LYS A 213 -5.66 19.16 -7.98
C LYS A 213 -4.13 19.23 -7.85
N ASN A 214 -3.45 19.53 -8.96
CA ASN A 214 -1.98 19.63 -9.09
C ASN A 214 -1.23 18.28 -9.04
N PHE A 215 -1.92 17.16 -9.19
CA PHE A 215 -1.31 15.86 -9.44
C PHE A 215 -1.04 15.67 -10.93
N PRO A 216 -0.07 14.82 -11.31
CA PRO A 216 0.35 14.68 -12.70
C PRO A 216 -0.74 14.08 -13.60
N LEU A 217 -1.56 13.17 -13.07
CA LEU A 217 -2.64 12.53 -13.81
C LEU A 217 -3.98 13.25 -13.65
N SER A 218 -4.96 12.88 -14.48
CA SER A 218 -6.36 13.31 -14.27
C SER A 218 -6.91 12.79 -12.94
N GLU A 219 -7.89 13.47 -12.37
CA GLU A 219 -8.48 13.11 -11.07
C GLU A 219 -8.94 11.65 -11.01
N LEU A 220 -9.67 11.17 -12.04
CA LEU A 220 -10.11 9.78 -12.09
C LEU A 220 -8.95 8.80 -12.17
N LYS A 221 -7.89 9.10 -12.94
CA LYS A 221 -6.70 8.25 -13.03
C LYS A 221 -5.96 8.16 -11.69
N ASN A 222 -5.81 9.29 -10.97
CA ASN A 222 -5.20 9.26 -9.63
C ASN A 222 -6.06 8.45 -8.64
N ILE A 223 -7.39 8.61 -8.65
CA ILE A 223 -8.31 7.83 -7.80
C ILE A 223 -8.12 6.33 -8.05
N LYS A 224 -8.04 5.92 -9.33
CA LYS A 224 -7.86 4.53 -9.73
C LYS A 224 -6.59 3.90 -9.17
N VAL A 225 -5.42 4.49 -9.44
CA VAL A 225 -4.13 3.93 -8.99
C VAL A 225 -4.01 3.97 -7.47
N THR A 226 -4.43 5.07 -6.82
CA THR A 226 -4.41 5.17 -5.35
C THR A 226 -5.31 4.12 -4.71
N ALA A 227 -6.52 3.92 -5.24
CA ALA A 227 -7.45 2.94 -4.71
C ALA A 227 -6.93 1.52 -4.91
N ALA A 228 -6.28 1.21 -6.04
CA ALA A 228 -5.69 -0.10 -6.29
C ALA A 228 -4.55 -0.39 -5.31
N HIS A 229 -3.60 0.54 -5.18
CA HIS A 229 -2.45 0.43 -4.27
C HIS A 229 -2.88 0.27 -2.81
N GLU A 230 -3.67 1.22 -2.31
CA GLU A 230 -4.01 1.29 -0.89
C GLU A 230 -5.02 0.21 -0.48
N TYR A 231 -5.98 -0.13 -1.34
CA TYR A 231 -6.86 -1.26 -1.03
C TYR A 231 -6.10 -2.59 -1.04
N PHE A 232 -5.04 -2.72 -1.85
CA PHE A 232 -4.21 -3.91 -1.80
C PHE A 232 -3.43 -4.01 -0.48
N HIS A 233 -2.97 -2.90 0.09
CA HIS A 233 -2.42 -2.91 1.46
C HIS A 233 -3.42 -3.42 2.50
N ALA A 234 -4.69 -3.02 2.42
CA ALA A 234 -5.72 -3.54 3.31
C ALA A 234 -5.84 -5.07 3.24
N ILE A 235 -5.73 -5.63 2.04
CA ILE A 235 -5.75 -7.07 1.78
C ILE A 235 -4.49 -7.73 2.32
N GLN A 236 -3.31 -7.19 2.00
CA GLN A 236 -2.03 -7.71 2.47
C GLN A 236 -1.94 -7.74 4.00
N PHE A 237 -2.40 -6.67 4.67
CA PHE A 237 -2.52 -6.64 6.13
C PHE A 237 -3.46 -7.73 6.66
N GLY A 238 -4.47 -8.11 5.88
CA GLY A 238 -5.36 -9.22 6.15
C GLY A 238 -4.73 -10.60 6.06
N TYR A 239 -3.57 -10.74 5.39
CA TYR A 239 -2.77 -11.96 5.36
C TYR A 239 -1.70 -11.93 6.47
N ASP A 240 -0.85 -10.91 6.44
CA ASP A 240 0.23 -10.74 7.40
C ASP A 240 0.60 -9.27 7.54
N GLY A 241 0.05 -8.61 8.56
CA GLY A 241 0.42 -7.26 8.94
C GLY A 241 1.85 -7.13 9.43
N TRP A 242 2.57 -8.22 9.73
CA TRP A 242 3.99 -8.21 10.07
C TRP A 242 4.92 -8.41 8.87
N GLU A 243 4.38 -8.60 7.67
CA GLU A 243 5.17 -8.78 6.46
C GLU A 243 6.10 -7.58 6.19
N MET A 244 7.19 -7.87 5.47
CA MET A 244 8.23 -6.91 5.18
C MET A 244 7.75 -5.83 4.20
N PRO A 245 8.04 -4.54 4.46
CA PRO A 245 7.55 -3.43 3.63
C PRO A 245 7.88 -3.56 2.14
N TRP A 246 9.04 -4.11 1.80
CA TRP A 246 9.45 -4.27 0.39
C TRP A 246 8.44 -5.11 -0.41
N LEU A 247 7.96 -6.21 0.17
CA LEU A 247 7.02 -7.12 -0.49
C LEU A 247 5.66 -6.43 -0.64
N LEU A 248 5.25 -5.72 0.40
CA LEU A 248 3.97 -5.00 0.45
C LEU A 248 3.93 -3.88 -0.60
N GLU A 249 4.92 -3.00 -0.60
CA GLU A 249 4.96 -1.87 -1.53
C GLU A 249 5.17 -2.32 -2.98
N ALA A 250 6.13 -3.22 -3.24
CA ALA A 250 6.41 -3.67 -4.61
C ALA A 250 5.19 -4.34 -5.27
N SER A 251 4.46 -5.17 -4.52
CA SER A 251 3.27 -5.83 -5.04
C SER A 251 2.02 -4.93 -5.05
N ALA A 252 1.95 -3.89 -4.23
CA ALA A 252 0.92 -2.85 -4.32
C ALA A 252 1.09 -1.99 -5.56
N VAL A 253 2.33 -1.61 -5.90
CA VAL A 253 2.64 -0.91 -7.16
C VAL A 253 2.30 -1.80 -8.37
N TRP A 254 2.62 -3.10 -8.32
CA TRP A 254 2.21 -4.04 -9.37
C TRP A 254 0.68 -4.14 -9.50
N MET A 255 -0.06 -4.09 -8.38
CA MET A 255 -1.52 -4.13 -8.40
C MET A 255 -2.14 -2.91 -9.08
N GLU A 256 -1.45 -1.75 -9.10
CA GLU A 256 -1.90 -0.59 -9.89
C GLU A 256 -1.96 -0.95 -11.38
N GLU A 257 -0.89 -1.54 -11.92
CA GLU A 257 -0.75 -1.95 -13.32
C GLU A 257 -1.75 -3.05 -13.68
N GLU A 258 -1.81 -4.09 -12.85
CA GLU A 258 -2.71 -5.23 -13.07
C GLU A 258 -4.20 -4.81 -13.08
N MET A 259 -4.59 -3.82 -12.28
CA MET A 259 -5.97 -3.32 -12.25
C MET A 259 -6.26 -2.28 -13.34
N TYR A 260 -5.24 -1.53 -13.78
CA TYR A 260 -5.36 -0.41 -14.70
C TYR A 260 -4.17 -0.28 -15.65
N ASP A 261 -4.00 -1.28 -16.52
CA ASP A 261 -3.01 -1.39 -17.61
C ASP A 261 -2.87 -0.12 -18.50
N ASP A 262 -3.88 0.77 -18.53
CA ASP A 262 -3.81 2.04 -19.27
C ASP A 262 -3.28 3.25 -18.45
N ILE A 263 -2.78 3.00 -17.24
CA ILE A 263 -2.32 4.02 -16.28
C ILE A 263 -0.95 3.66 -15.69
N ASN A 264 0.08 4.11 -16.38
CA ASN A 264 1.46 3.74 -16.12
C ASN A 264 2.13 4.69 -15.09
N ASP A 265 1.48 4.97 -13.96
CA ASP A 265 2.04 5.83 -12.88
C ASP A 265 3.26 5.16 -12.23
N CYS A 266 3.26 3.83 -12.13
CA CYS A 266 4.32 3.00 -11.60
C CYS A 266 5.66 3.17 -12.35
N TYR A 267 5.63 3.59 -13.62
CA TYR A 267 6.84 3.78 -14.44
C TYR A 267 7.79 4.84 -13.89
N GLN A 268 7.30 5.74 -13.04
CA GLN A 268 8.13 6.75 -12.39
C GLN A 268 9.27 6.14 -11.55
N TYR A 269 9.14 4.89 -11.10
CA TYR A 269 10.15 4.19 -10.30
C TYR A 269 11.24 3.51 -11.13
N MET A 270 11.00 3.27 -12.43
CA MET A 270 11.89 2.46 -13.26
C MET A 270 13.25 3.12 -13.49
N ALA A 271 13.27 4.43 -13.77
CA ALA A 271 14.52 5.11 -14.11
C ALA A 271 15.59 5.02 -13.01
N ASP A 272 15.19 5.06 -11.73
CA ASP A 272 16.12 4.95 -10.61
C ASP A 272 16.44 3.49 -10.27
N TRP A 273 15.46 2.58 -10.38
CA TRP A 273 15.67 1.14 -10.17
C TRP A 273 16.68 0.56 -11.19
N PHE A 274 16.52 0.88 -12.48
CA PHE A 274 17.37 0.37 -13.57
C PHE A 274 18.81 0.93 -13.58
N LYS A 275 19.09 2.00 -12.82
CA LYS A 275 20.47 2.49 -12.61
C LYS A 275 21.28 1.61 -11.66
N GLN A 276 20.61 0.77 -10.88
CA GLN A 276 21.23 -0.01 -9.80
C GLN A 276 20.71 -1.45 -9.79
N PRO A 277 20.79 -2.17 -10.92
CA PRO A 277 20.25 -3.53 -11.06
C PRO A 277 20.96 -4.57 -10.15
N GLU A 278 22.10 -4.21 -9.56
CA GLU A 278 22.84 -5.05 -8.63
C GLU A 278 22.27 -5.06 -7.20
N ARG A 279 21.36 -4.12 -6.90
CA ARG A 279 20.71 -4.03 -5.59
C ARG A 279 19.70 -5.15 -5.43
N SER A 280 19.51 -5.57 -4.18
CA SER A 280 18.55 -6.63 -3.88
C SER A 280 17.12 -6.08 -3.94
N LEU A 281 16.16 -6.93 -4.32
CA LEU A 281 14.74 -6.56 -4.42
C LEU A 281 14.19 -5.97 -3.11
N ASP A 282 14.74 -6.43 -1.98
CA ASP A 282 14.39 -6.06 -0.61
C ASP A 282 15.23 -4.89 -0.05
N GLU A 283 16.09 -4.25 -0.85
CA GLU A 283 16.87 -3.09 -0.38
C GLU A 283 15.95 -1.93 0.02
N ASP A 284 16.11 -1.45 1.25
CA ASP A 284 15.30 -0.39 1.87
C ASP A 284 15.10 0.88 1.01
N GLY A 285 13.89 1.44 1.08
CA GLY A 285 13.57 2.78 0.57
C GLY A 285 12.87 2.74 -0.79
N TYR A 286 13.17 3.73 -1.65
CA TYR A 286 12.48 3.89 -2.94
C TYR A 286 12.70 2.71 -3.91
N HIS A 287 13.71 1.86 -3.66
CA HIS A 287 13.96 0.68 -4.49
C HIS A 287 12.82 -0.34 -4.42
N TRP A 288 12.11 -0.44 -3.28
CA TRP A 288 10.94 -1.31 -3.11
C TRP A 288 9.88 -1.08 -4.18
N TYR A 289 9.52 0.18 -4.44
CA TYR A 289 8.49 0.53 -5.42
C TYR A 289 8.88 0.11 -6.83
N GLY A 290 10.16 0.31 -7.21
CA GLY A 290 10.68 -0.11 -8.50
C GLY A 290 10.75 -1.64 -8.67
N SER A 291 10.83 -2.39 -7.57
CA SER A 291 10.80 -3.86 -7.58
C SER A 291 9.47 -4.44 -8.06
N PHE A 292 8.44 -3.63 -8.36
CA PHE A 292 7.20 -4.08 -9.01
C PHE A 292 7.48 -4.85 -10.32
N ILE A 293 8.54 -4.49 -11.06
CA ILE A 293 8.94 -5.15 -12.30
C ILE A 293 9.22 -6.66 -12.11
N PHE A 294 9.61 -7.07 -10.90
CA PHE A 294 9.77 -8.48 -10.55
C PHE A 294 8.43 -9.21 -10.51
N PHE A 295 7.39 -8.59 -9.95
CA PHE A 295 6.03 -9.13 -9.91
C PHE A 295 5.41 -9.12 -11.30
N GLU A 296 5.66 -8.08 -12.10
CA GLU A 296 5.28 -8.02 -13.50
C GLU A 296 5.83 -9.21 -14.29
N TYR A 297 7.14 -9.49 -14.14
CA TYR A 297 7.76 -10.66 -14.77
C TYR A 297 7.12 -11.98 -14.32
N ILE A 298 6.80 -12.12 -13.03
CA ILE A 298 6.14 -13.33 -12.51
C ILE A 298 4.73 -13.48 -13.10
N ALA A 299 3.96 -12.40 -13.16
CA ALA A 299 2.60 -12.42 -13.68
C ALA A 299 2.60 -12.81 -15.17
N GLN A 300 3.47 -12.22 -15.99
CA GLN A 300 3.50 -12.50 -17.42
C GLN A 300 4.05 -13.90 -17.76
N HIS A 301 5.04 -14.40 -17.02
CA HIS A 301 5.82 -15.59 -17.44
C HIS A 301 5.76 -16.79 -16.50
N MET A 302 5.29 -16.61 -15.27
CA MET A 302 5.50 -17.59 -14.19
C MET A 302 4.23 -17.94 -13.41
N GLY A 303 3.15 -18.21 -14.13
CA GLY A 303 1.89 -18.72 -13.55
C GLY A 303 0.85 -17.64 -13.27
N GLY A 304 1.01 -16.42 -13.81
CA GLY A 304 -0.02 -15.41 -13.72
C GLY A 304 -0.11 -14.72 -12.37
N THR A 305 -1.17 -13.92 -12.23
CA THR A 305 -1.60 -13.30 -10.97
C THR A 305 -1.84 -14.33 -9.86
N GLU A 306 -2.19 -15.57 -10.23
CA GLU A 306 -2.37 -16.67 -9.28
C GLU A 306 -1.09 -16.97 -8.49
N THR A 307 0.09 -16.86 -9.09
CA THR A 307 1.37 -17.05 -8.38
C THR A 307 1.56 -16.03 -7.28
N ILE A 308 1.22 -14.77 -7.54
CA ILE A 308 1.35 -13.67 -6.58
C ILE A 308 0.27 -13.80 -5.49
N ARG A 309 -0.94 -14.23 -5.85
CA ARG A 309 -1.97 -14.56 -4.87
C ARG A 309 -1.53 -15.69 -3.92
N ARG A 310 -0.94 -16.76 -4.47
CA ARG A 310 -0.38 -17.88 -3.70
C ARG A 310 0.78 -17.48 -2.81
N LEU A 311 1.57 -16.47 -3.18
CA LEU A 311 2.61 -15.91 -2.31
C LEU A 311 2.03 -15.49 -0.96
N PHE A 312 0.88 -14.80 -0.95
CA PHE A 312 0.26 -14.36 0.29
C PHE A 312 -0.38 -15.53 1.06
N ASP A 313 -0.92 -16.56 0.39
CA ASP A 313 -1.32 -17.80 1.08
C ASP A 313 -0.13 -18.50 1.76
N GLU A 314 1.08 -18.38 1.19
CA GLU A 314 2.30 -18.98 1.74
C GLU A 314 2.96 -18.10 2.82
N SER A 315 2.80 -16.77 2.77
CA SER A 315 3.42 -15.87 3.76
C SER A 315 2.92 -16.13 5.17
N VAL A 316 1.64 -16.52 5.32
CA VAL A 316 1.01 -16.87 6.60
C VAL A 316 1.60 -18.13 7.26
N GLN A 317 2.36 -18.95 6.51
CA GLN A 317 2.99 -20.15 7.05
C GLN A 317 4.20 -19.81 7.93
N SER A 318 4.86 -18.69 7.65
CA SER A 318 5.89 -18.09 8.51
C SER A 318 5.27 -17.13 9.52
N ASN A 319 5.97 -16.91 10.64
CA ASN A 319 5.64 -15.82 11.54
C ASN A 319 6.57 -14.63 11.25
N SER A 320 6.14 -13.70 10.40
CA SER A 320 6.96 -12.53 9.99
C SER A 320 7.33 -11.61 11.16
N ARG A 321 6.59 -11.69 12.28
CA ARG A 321 6.96 -11.02 13.54
C ARG A 321 8.24 -11.57 14.17
N GLU A 322 8.54 -12.85 13.95
CA GLU A 322 9.73 -13.52 14.52
C GLU A 322 10.89 -13.55 13.54
N ARG A 323 10.59 -13.69 12.24
CA ARG A 323 11.59 -13.78 11.17
C ARG A 323 10.94 -13.48 9.83
N ASP A 324 11.64 -12.70 9.01
CA ASP A 324 11.27 -12.48 7.60
C ASP A 324 11.12 -13.80 6.82
N GLY A 325 9.91 -13.99 6.28
CA GLY A 325 9.50 -15.11 5.45
C GLY A 325 9.31 -14.78 3.98
N SER A 326 9.46 -13.52 3.55
CA SER A 326 9.08 -13.01 2.22
C SER A 326 9.63 -13.87 1.09
N HIS A 327 10.96 -14.10 1.10
CA HIS A 327 11.64 -14.90 0.10
C HIS A 327 11.25 -16.39 0.12
N ALA A 328 10.94 -16.92 1.30
CA ALA A 328 10.51 -18.31 1.44
C ALA A 328 9.10 -18.51 0.86
N ALA A 329 8.18 -17.57 1.12
CA ALA A 329 6.83 -17.56 0.58
C ALA A 329 6.82 -17.36 -0.96
N LEU A 330 7.66 -16.46 -1.48
CA LEU A 330 7.89 -16.30 -2.93
C LEU A 330 8.38 -17.59 -3.58
N ASN A 331 9.37 -18.24 -2.99
CA ASN A 331 9.88 -19.50 -3.54
C ASN A 331 8.84 -20.63 -3.43
N ALA A 332 8.01 -20.65 -2.37
CA ALA A 332 6.97 -21.66 -2.20
C ALA A 332 5.85 -21.51 -3.24
N SER A 333 5.38 -20.29 -3.49
CA SER A 333 4.37 -20.01 -4.52
C SER A 333 4.87 -20.32 -5.93
N LEU A 334 6.09 -19.91 -6.29
CA LEU A 334 6.72 -20.24 -7.57
C LEU A 334 6.86 -21.76 -7.78
N LYS A 335 7.22 -22.51 -6.73
CA LYS A 335 7.33 -23.97 -6.79
C LYS A 335 6.02 -24.66 -7.11
N GLN A 336 4.89 -24.12 -6.65
CA GLN A 336 3.57 -24.67 -6.99
C GLN A 336 3.28 -24.56 -8.49
N GLN A 337 3.91 -23.60 -9.16
CA GLN A 337 3.80 -23.37 -10.61
C GLN A 337 4.95 -24.01 -11.41
N GLY A 338 5.82 -24.82 -10.77
CA GLY A 338 6.93 -25.49 -11.43
C GLY A 338 8.19 -24.63 -11.62
N PHE A 339 8.27 -23.49 -10.93
CA PHE A 339 9.38 -22.56 -10.99
C PHE A 339 10.14 -22.45 -9.66
N SER A 340 11.14 -21.56 -9.62
CA SER A 340 11.91 -21.24 -8.42
C SER A 340 12.22 -19.75 -8.37
N PHE A 341 12.50 -19.24 -7.18
CA PHE A 341 12.92 -17.85 -6.99
C PHE A 341 14.15 -17.49 -7.86
N GLN A 342 15.11 -18.42 -7.98
CA GLN A 342 16.29 -18.20 -8.82
C GLN A 342 15.93 -18.07 -10.31
N GLN A 343 14.99 -18.87 -10.82
CA GLN A 343 14.52 -18.74 -12.19
C GLN A 343 13.81 -17.41 -12.43
N ALA A 344 13.00 -16.96 -11.47
CA ALA A 344 12.32 -15.68 -11.54
C ALA A 344 13.32 -14.52 -11.60
N LEU A 345 14.27 -14.48 -10.66
CA LEU A 345 15.26 -13.42 -10.57
C LEU A 345 16.18 -13.37 -11.81
N ASN A 346 16.63 -14.54 -12.29
CA ASN A 346 17.45 -14.62 -13.50
C ASN A 346 16.65 -14.25 -14.75
N GLY A 347 15.41 -14.73 -14.85
CA GLY A 347 14.51 -14.45 -15.96
C GLY A 347 14.21 -12.96 -16.10
N MET A 348 13.77 -12.33 -15.01
CA MET A 348 13.56 -10.88 -14.93
C MET A 348 14.84 -10.11 -15.30
N SER A 349 16.00 -10.51 -14.77
CA SER A 349 17.28 -9.86 -15.11
C SER A 349 17.61 -9.92 -16.62
N ILE A 350 17.31 -11.05 -17.27
CA ILE A 350 17.50 -11.22 -18.72
C ILE A 350 16.47 -10.37 -19.48
N ALA A 351 15.20 -10.41 -19.08
CA ALA A 351 14.13 -9.62 -19.67
C ALA A 351 14.41 -8.12 -19.60
N ASN A 352 14.88 -7.64 -18.44
CA ASN A 352 15.31 -6.27 -18.23
C ASN A 352 16.44 -5.88 -19.19
N LYS A 353 17.37 -6.80 -19.50
CA LYS A 353 18.46 -6.51 -20.44
C LYS A 353 18.01 -6.52 -21.90
N ILE A 354 17.05 -7.35 -22.25
CA ILE A 354 16.48 -7.43 -23.60
C ILE A 354 15.55 -6.25 -23.87
N MET A 355 14.73 -5.87 -22.88
CA MET A 355 13.79 -4.76 -22.90
C MET A 355 12.97 -4.70 -24.19
N SER A 356 12.12 -5.70 -24.43
CA SER A 356 11.31 -5.78 -25.65
C SER A 356 10.00 -6.54 -25.44
N SER A 357 8.94 -6.16 -26.17
CA SER A 357 7.67 -6.91 -26.30
C SER A 357 7.64 -7.85 -27.52
N LEU A 358 8.73 -7.89 -28.30
CA LEU A 358 8.75 -8.69 -29.51
C LEU A 358 8.60 -10.18 -29.17
N PRO A 359 7.74 -10.94 -29.90
CA PRO A 359 7.53 -12.36 -29.64
C PRO A 359 8.81 -13.21 -29.72
N THR A 360 9.84 -12.72 -30.40
CA THR A 360 11.17 -13.36 -30.48
C THR A 360 11.95 -13.36 -29.18
N ALA A 361 11.58 -12.53 -28.19
CA ALA A 361 12.17 -12.53 -26.87
C ALA A 361 11.59 -13.63 -25.96
N GLU A 362 10.53 -14.34 -26.40
CA GLU A 362 9.91 -15.45 -25.68
C GLU A 362 9.63 -15.09 -24.21
N ASN A 363 10.08 -15.92 -23.26
CA ASN A 363 9.90 -15.74 -21.82
C ASN A 363 10.73 -14.59 -21.22
N TYR A 364 11.43 -13.80 -22.04
CA TYR A 364 12.27 -12.69 -21.60
C TYR A 364 11.78 -11.36 -22.19
N SER A 365 10.47 -11.22 -22.30
CA SER A 365 9.79 -10.04 -22.82
C SER A 365 8.99 -9.35 -21.72
N TYR A 366 8.59 -8.11 -21.98
CA TYR A 366 7.48 -7.48 -21.27
C TYR A 366 6.48 -6.98 -22.30
N ASP A 367 5.19 -7.23 -22.10
CA ASP A 367 4.14 -6.80 -23.04
C ASP A 367 4.19 -5.29 -23.33
N GLU A 368 4.61 -4.50 -22.35
CA GLU A 368 4.70 -3.04 -22.45
C GLU A 368 6.13 -2.49 -22.59
N ALA A 369 7.13 -3.32 -22.91
CA ALA A 369 8.53 -2.91 -22.87
C ALA A 369 8.84 -1.62 -23.66
N GLU A 370 8.20 -1.41 -24.81
CA GLU A 370 8.39 -0.23 -25.66
C GLU A 370 7.74 1.05 -25.11
N SER A 371 6.84 0.91 -24.13
CA SER A 371 6.24 2.02 -23.38
C SER A 371 7.07 2.39 -22.14
N TYR A 372 7.93 1.49 -21.64
CA TYR A 372 8.75 1.75 -20.46
C TYR A 372 9.72 2.92 -20.70
N PRO A 373 9.92 3.82 -19.73
CA PRO A 373 10.78 5.00 -19.88
C PRO A 373 12.28 4.68 -19.73
N VAL A 374 12.69 3.44 -20.04
CA VAL A 374 14.03 2.90 -19.88
C VAL A 374 14.38 1.94 -21.03
N ASP A 375 15.64 1.92 -21.46
CA ASP A 375 16.14 0.98 -22.48
C ASP A 375 16.76 -0.30 -21.86
N GLY A 376 16.53 -0.53 -20.56
CA GLY A 376 17.17 -1.57 -19.75
C GLY A 376 18.29 -1.07 -18.84
N PRO A 377 18.99 -1.97 -18.12
CA PRO A 377 20.00 -1.58 -17.14
C PRO A 377 21.23 -0.95 -17.79
N ALA A 378 21.78 0.06 -17.10
CA ALA A 378 22.93 0.87 -17.54
C ALA A 378 24.21 0.08 -17.80
#